data_AF-A0AAE2YGL9-F1
#
_entry.id   AF-A0AAE2YGL9-F1
#
_cell.length_a   1.000
_cell.length_b   1.000
_cell.length_c   1.000
_cell.angle_alpha   90.00
_cell.angle_beta   90.00
_cell.angle_gamma   90.00
#
_symmetry.space_group_name_H-M   'P 1'
#
loop_
_entity.id
_entity.type
_entity.pdbx_description
1 polymer ?
#
loop_
_entity_poly.entity_id
_entity_poly.type
_entity_poly.pdbx_seq_one_letter_code
_entity_poly.pdbx_strand_id
1 'polypeptide(L)' 'ASNMKAEKVVISQRLNERVWSRGDQKPPRRVRVKAVKDKEGVVKVDLASD' A
#
# COMPACT_ATOMS: atom_id res chain seq x y z
N ALA A 1 11.02 9.48 12.72
CA ALA A 1 9.59 9.31 12.39
C ALA A 1 9.19 7.89 12.77
N SER A 2 8.28 7.73 13.73
CA SER A 2 7.97 6.44 14.35
C SER A 2 7.22 5.54 13.36
N ASN A 3 7.82 4.42 12.99
CA ASN A 3 7.19 3.37 12.18
C ASN A 3 5.88 2.95 12.85
N MET A 4 4.78 2.93 12.09
CA MET A 4 3.56 2.24 12.49
C MET A 4 3.94 0.76 12.71
N LYS A 5 4.12 0.34 13.96
CA LYS A 5 4.21 -1.08 14.31
C LYS A 5 2.86 -1.71 13.96
N ALA A 6 2.80 -2.30 12.76
CA ALA A 6 1.67 -3.08 12.27
C ALA A 6 2.10 -4.54 12.38
N GLU A 7 1.33 -5.37 13.08
CA GLU A 7 1.58 -6.81 13.13
C GLU A 7 1.32 -7.47 11.78
N LYS A 8 0.47 -6.85 10.95
CA LYS A 8 0.10 -7.34 9.62
C LYS A 8 -0.22 -6.17 8.69
N VAL A 9 0.33 -6.22 7.47
CA VAL A 9 0.02 -5.26 6.40
C VAL A 9 -0.68 -6.00 5.27
N VAL A 10 -1.82 -5.48 4.83
CA VAL A 10 -2.60 -6.04 3.73
C VAL A 10 -2.64 -5.01 2.60
N ILE A 11 -2.10 -5.39 1.44
CA ILE A 11 -2.04 -4.55 0.23
C ILE A 11 -3.20 -4.95 -0.67
N SER A 12 -3.98 -3.98 -1.15
CA SER A 12 -5.06 -4.26 -2.10
C SER A 12 -4.52 -4.74 -3.45
N GLN A 13 -5.30 -5.57 -4.16
CA GLN A 13 -4.93 -6.05 -5.49
C GLN A 13 -4.73 -4.89 -6.48
N ARG A 14 -5.60 -3.88 -6.43
CA ARG A 14 -5.52 -2.70 -7.30
C ARG A 14 -4.20 -1.95 -7.12
N LEU A 15 -3.73 -1.80 -5.87
CA LEU A 15 -2.44 -1.19 -5.58
C LEU A 15 -1.28 -2.04 -6.13
N ASN A 16 -1.35 -3.36 -5.99
CA ASN A 16 -0.37 -4.26 -6.58
C ASN A 16 -0.30 -4.10 -8.11
N GLU A 17 -1.45 -4.16 -8.80
CA GLU A 17 -1.52 -3.96 -10.25
C GLU A 17 -0.95 -2.60 -10.68
N ARG A 18 -1.18 -1.54 -9.90
CA ARG A 18 -0.60 -0.23 -10.20
C ARG A 18 0.91 -0.21 -10.07
N VAL A 19 1.47 -0.88 -9.05
CA VAL A 19 2.92 -1.01 -8.87
C VAL A 19 3.54 -1.71 -10.08
N TRP A 20 2.91 -2.77 -10.57
CA TRP A 20 3.39 -3.56 -11.71
C TRP A 20 2.88 -3.11 -13.08
N SER A 21 2.16 -1.99 -13.16
CA SER A 21 1.58 -1.48 -14.42
C SER A 21 2.59 -1.15 -15.52
N ARG A 22 3.88 -1.08 -15.18
CA ARG A 22 5.00 -0.80 -16.11
C ARG A 22 5.95 -1.99 -16.25
N GLY A 23 5.52 -3.19 -15.85
CA GLY A 23 6.37 -4.36 -15.71
C GLY A 23 7.23 -4.31 -14.44
N ASP A 24 8.18 -5.23 -14.36
CA ASP A 24 9.06 -5.45 -13.22
C ASP A 24 10.27 -4.49 -13.18
N GLN A 25 10.74 -4.06 -14.35
CA GLN A 25 11.92 -3.21 -14.45
C GLN A 25 11.67 -1.72 -14.16
N LYS A 26 10.42 -1.24 -14.29
CA LYS A 26 10.11 0.20 -14.20
C LYS A 26 8.94 0.53 -13.27
N PRO A 27 8.92 0.02 -12.02
CA PRO A 27 7.87 0.36 -11.07
C PRO A 27 7.84 1.89 -10.83
N PRO A 28 6.66 2.48 -10.57
CA PRO A 28 6.56 3.89 -10.22
C PRO A 28 7.39 4.23 -8.98
N ARG A 29 8.22 5.30 -9.05
CA ARG A 29 9.07 5.73 -7.92
C ARG A 29 8.28 6.16 -6.68
N ARG A 30 7.04 6.63 -6.83
CA ARG A 30 6.14 7.05 -5.74
C ARG A 30 4.71 6.67 -6.10
N VAL A 31 3.98 6.09 -5.15
CA VAL A 31 2.55 5.81 -5.25
C VAL A 31 1.85 6.44 -4.06
N ARG A 32 0.81 7.23 -4.32
CA ARG A 32 -0.02 7.78 -3.25
C ARG A 32 -0.98 6.69 -2.79
N VAL A 33 -0.96 6.39 -1.49
CA VAL A 33 -1.75 5.32 -0.91
C VAL A 33 -2.60 5.84 0.24
N LYS A 34 -3.76 5.21 0.44
CA LYS A 34 -4.59 5.38 1.63
C LYS A 34 -4.32 4.18 2.54
N ALA A 35 -3.87 4.45 3.76
CA ALA A 35 -3.65 3.43 4.77
C ALA A 35 -4.66 3.59 5.91
N VAL A 36 -5.31 2.50 6.29
CA VAL A 36 -6.26 2.44 7.42
C VAL A 36 -5.77 1.38 8.39
N LYS A 37 -5.61 1.75 9.66
CA LYS A 37 -5.25 0.83 10.73
C LYS A 37 -6.51 0.38 11.47
N ASP A 38 -6.74 -0.93 11.53
CA ASP A 38 -7.84 -1.52 12.28
C ASP A 38 -7.47 -1.69 13.76
N LYS A 39 -8.49 -1.93 14.61
CA LYS A 39 -8.33 -2.08 16.08
C LYS A 39 -7.41 -3.25 16.47
N GLU A 40 -7.32 -4.27 15.61
CA GLU A 40 -6.44 -5.43 15.76
C GLU A 40 -5.00 -5.18 15.27
N GLY A 41 -4.65 -3.94 14.91
CA GLY A 41 -3.29 -3.61 14.49
C GLY A 41 -2.95 -3.96 13.03
N VAL A 42 -3.92 -4.50 12.28
CA VAL A 42 -3.79 -4.74 10.84
C VAL A 42 -3.87 -3.41 10.07
N VAL A 43 -2.91 -3.16 9.20
CA VAL A 43 -2.93 -1.98 8.31
C VAL A 43 -3.34 -2.41 6.90
N LYS A 44 -4.48 -1.91 6.44
CA LYS A 44 -4.95 -2.08 5.07
C LYS A 44 -4.49 -0.90 4.23
N VAL A 45 -3.80 -1.18 3.13
CA VAL A 45 -3.24 -0.19 2.21
C VAL A 45 -3.92 -0.34 0.86
N ASP A 46 -4.50 0.74 0.38
CA ASP A 46 -5.15 0.81 -0.93
C ASP A 46 -4.64 2.01 -1.73
N LEU A 47 -4.92 2.04 -3.03
CA LEU A 47 -4.71 3.23 -3.84
C LEU A 47 -5.52 4.38 -3.27
N ALA A 48 -4.83 5.50 -3.01
CA ALA A 48 -5.54 6.75 -2.86
C ALA A 48 -6.18 7.02 -4.22
N SER A 49 -7.49 6.77 -4.33
CA SER A 49 -8.22 7.24 -5.50
C SER A 49 -7.99 8.75 -5.56
N ASP A 50 -7.54 9.23 -6.72
CA ASP A 50 -7.41 10.66 -6.99
C ASP A 50 -8.74 11.39 -6.70
#